data_AF-A0A959ES27-F1
#
_entry.id   AF-A0A959ES27-F1
#
_cell.length_a   1.000
_cell.length_b   1.000
_cell.length_c   1.000
_cell.angle_alpha   90.00
_cell.angle_beta   90.00
_cell.angle_gamma   90.00
#
_symmetry.space_group_name_H-M   'P 1'
#
loop_
_entity.id
_entity.type
_entity.pdbx_description
1 polymer ?
#
loop_
_entity_poly.entity_id
_entity_poly.type
_entity_poly.pdbx_seq_one_letter_code
_entity_poly.pdbx_strand_id
1 'polypeptide(L)'
;PYGRLKPKQAQFLQRHYTIIMWDVLSGDFDPNLSHEQCLENVLHHAAPGSIVVFHDSLKAEGKLRFVLPRVLAHFQQQGYRFEALREELFSLAPGQTTAPSYRQSA
;
A
#
# COMPACT_ATOMS: atom_id res chain seq x y z
N PRO A 1 -11.09 -0.28 -11.11
CA PRO A 1 -10.27 0.81 -11.70
C PRO A 1 -10.59 2.16 -11.06
N TYR A 2 -9.59 3.02 -10.87
CA TYR A 2 -9.75 4.36 -10.26
C TYR A 2 -10.40 4.37 -8.87
N GLY A 3 -10.37 3.25 -8.15
CA GLY A 3 -11.00 3.11 -6.83
C GLY A 3 -12.53 3.23 -6.86
N ARG A 4 -13.16 3.24 -8.03
CA ARG A 4 -14.60 3.38 -8.16
C ARG A 4 -15.27 2.02 -8.01
N LEU A 5 -16.05 1.88 -6.93
CA LEU A 5 -16.83 0.68 -6.67
C LEU A 5 -18.19 1.05 -6.08
N LYS A 6 -19.28 0.61 -6.72
CA LYS A 6 -20.64 0.85 -6.20
C LYS A 6 -20.92 -0.07 -5.01
N PRO A 7 -21.75 0.36 -4.04
CA PRO A 7 -22.10 -0.49 -2.89
C PRO A 7 -22.63 -1.88 -3.27
N LYS A 8 -23.48 -1.96 -4.31
CA LYS A 8 -23.99 -3.26 -4.81
C LYS A 8 -22.88 -4.16 -5.40
N GLN A 9 -21.88 -3.57 -6.06
CA GLN A 9 -20.74 -4.33 -6.58
C GLN A 9 -19.86 -4.83 -5.43
N ALA A 10 -19.59 -3.97 -4.44
CA ALA A 10 -18.85 -4.34 -3.25
C ALA A 10 -19.53 -5.49 -2.50
N GLN A 11 -20.84 -5.38 -2.25
CA GLN A 11 -21.61 -6.43 -1.58
C GLN A 11 -21.58 -7.77 -2.33
N PHE A 12 -21.62 -7.75 -3.66
CA PHE A 12 -21.53 -8.96 -4.46
C PHE A 12 -20.13 -9.57 -4.41
N LEU A 13 -19.08 -8.76 -4.59
CA LEU A 13 -17.69 -9.21 -4.61
C LEU A 13 -17.21 -9.73 -3.25
N GLN A 14 -17.67 -9.13 -2.15
CA GLN A 14 -17.34 -9.56 -0.79
C GLN A 14 -17.77 -10.99 -0.46
N ARG A 15 -18.62 -11.61 -1.27
CA ARG A 15 -18.98 -13.04 -1.13
C ARG A 15 -17.85 -13.99 -1.53
N HIS A 16 -16.90 -13.50 -2.34
CA HIS A 16 -15.86 -14.31 -2.95
C HIS A 16 -14.46 -13.70 -2.84
N TYR A 17 -14.36 -12.42 -2.49
CA TYR A 17 -13.09 -11.67 -2.48
C TYR A 17 -13.01 -10.73 -1.29
N THR A 18 -11.80 -10.57 -0.75
CA THR A 18 -11.47 -9.48 0.15
C THR A 18 -11.18 -8.23 -0.67
N ILE A 19 -11.94 -7.16 -0.46
CA ILE A 19 -11.75 -5.89 -1.16
C ILE A 19 -10.73 -5.06 -0.37
N ILE A 20 -9.55 -4.86 -0.96
CA ILE A 20 -8.51 -4.01 -0.38
C ILE A 20 -8.45 -2.70 -1.17
N MET A 21 -8.52 -1.60 -0.43
CA MET A 21 -8.33 -0.25 -0.95
C MET A 21 -7.01 0.32 -0.42
N TRP A 22 -6.70 1.55 -0.77
CA TRP A 22 -5.56 2.30 -0.26
C TRP A 22 -6.05 3.54 0.48
N ASP A 23 -5.26 4.01 1.43
CA ASP A 23 -5.42 5.31 2.08
C ASP A 23 -4.45 6.36 1.51
N VAL A 24 -3.29 5.93 0.97
CA VAL A 24 -2.29 6.84 0.39
C VAL A 24 -2.12 6.58 -1.10
N LEU A 25 -2.31 7.63 -1.90
CA LEU A 25 -2.09 7.62 -3.35
C LEU A 25 -0.82 8.41 -3.69
N SER A 26 0.20 7.75 -4.24
CA SER A 26 1.48 8.41 -4.57
C SER A 26 1.36 9.52 -5.62
N GLY A 27 0.42 9.39 -6.56
CA GLY A 27 0.26 10.32 -7.69
C GLY A 27 1.28 10.11 -8.82
N ASP A 28 2.03 9.02 -8.79
CA ASP A 28 3.05 8.65 -9.79
C ASP A 28 2.54 8.54 -11.24
N PHE A 29 1.23 8.37 -11.42
CA PHE A 29 0.56 8.36 -12.72
C PHE A 29 0.25 9.76 -13.27
N ASP A 30 0.31 10.83 -12.48
CA ASP A 30 -0.06 12.19 -12.89
C ASP A 30 1.14 12.88 -13.52
N PRO A 31 1.12 13.24 -14.82
CA PRO A 31 2.24 13.91 -15.49
C PRO A 31 2.54 15.30 -14.92
N ASN A 32 1.59 15.95 -14.25
CA ASN A 32 1.76 17.31 -13.72
C ASN A 32 2.47 17.35 -12.37
N LEU A 33 2.55 16.22 -11.67
CA LEU A 33 3.31 16.13 -10.43
C LEU A 33 4.79 15.90 -10.73
N SER A 34 5.68 16.50 -9.95
CA SER A 34 7.12 16.20 -9.98
C SER A 34 7.43 14.90 -9.23
N HIS A 35 8.66 14.41 -9.37
CA HIS A 35 9.15 13.27 -8.59
C HIS A 35 9.11 13.53 -7.08
N GLU A 36 9.50 14.73 -6.68
CA GLU A 36 9.55 15.19 -5.30
C GLU A 36 8.13 15.33 -4.74
N GLN A 37 7.19 15.91 -5.50
CA GLN A 37 5.79 15.99 -5.06
C GLN A 37 5.17 14.60 -4.83
N CYS A 38 5.45 13.62 -5.70
CA CYS A 38 5.01 12.25 -5.48
C CYS A 38 5.65 11.61 -4.23
N LEU A 39 6.91 11.92 -3.94
CA LEU A 39 7.58 11.46 -2.72
C LEU A 39 6.93 12.08 -1.49
N GLU A 40 6.79 13.41 -1.44
CA GLU A 40 6.19 14.13 -0.32
C GLU A 40 4.74 13.68 -0.05
N ASN A 41 3.97 13.38 -1.10
CA ASN A 41 2.62 12.81 -0.95
C ASN A 41 2.63 11.55 -0.11
N VAL A 42 3.60 10.65 -0.32
CA VAL A 42 3.69 9.41 0.46
C VAL A 42 4.24 9.67 1.84
N LEU A 43 5.33 10.43 1.96
CA LEU A 43 6.01 10.66 3.25
C LEU A 43 5.12 11.40 4.26
N HIS A 44 4.31 12.36 3.81
CA HIS A 44 3.45 13.13 4.70
C HIS A 44 2.17 12.42 5.13
N HIS A 45 1.68 11.47 4.35
CA HIS A 45 0.36 10.86 4.58
C HIS A 45 0.41 9.41 5.05
N ALA A 46 1.52 8.69 4.80
CA ALA A 46 1.65 7.32 5.27
C ALA A 46 1.94 7.27 6.77
N ALA A 47 1.28 6.33 7.45
CA ALA A 47 1.39 6.07 8.87
C ALA A 47 1.38 4.55 9.13
N PRO A 48 1.59 4.08 10.37
CA PRO A 48 1.55 2.64 10.66
C PRO A 48 0.19 2.04 10.25
N GLY A 49 0.22 1.01 9.41
CA GLY A 49 -0.99 0.37 8.87
C GLY A 49 -1.48 0.91 7.52
N SER A 50 -0.86 1.96 6.97
CA SER A 50 -1.20 2.47 5.64
C SER A 50 -0.93 1.46 4.52
N ILE A 51 -1.83 1.45 3.54
CA ILE A 51 -1.68 0.82 2.23
C ILE A 51 -1.41 1.95 1.22
N VAL A 52 -0.18 1.97 0.70
CA VAL A 52 0.27 2.96 -0.29
C VAL A 52 0.19 2.38 -1.69
N VAL A 53 -0.45 3.08 -2.63
CA VAL A 53 -0.55 2.64 -4.03
C VAL A 53 0.51 3.30 -4.92
N PHE A 54 1.12 2.46 -5.75
CA PHE A 54 2.03 2.80 -6.86
C PHE A 54 1.58 2.07 -8.12
N HIS A 55 1.92 2.59 -9.30
CA HIS A 55 1.52 2.04 -10.59
C HIS A 55 2.72 1.49 -11.36
N ASP A 56 2.68 0.21 -11.70
CA ASP A 56 3.66 -0.41 -12.59
C ASP A 56 3.22 -0.24 -14.06
N SER A 57 3.56 0.90 -14.64
CA SER A 57 3.29 1.21 -16.04
C SER A 57 4.36 2.12 -16.63
N LEU A 58 4.55 2.08 -17.96
CA LEU A 58 5.51 2.96 -18.66
C LEU A 58 5.29 4.44 -18.36
N LYS A 59 4.04 4.86 -18.13
CA LYS A 59 3.70 6.25 -17.78
C LYS A 59 4.26 6.65 -16.41
N ALA A 60 4.26 5.73 -15.46
CA ALA A 60 4.66 5.97 -14.08
C ALA A 60 6.12 5.58 -13.80
N GLU A 61 6.77 4.79 -14.67
CA GLU A 61 8.10 4.20 -14.44
C GLU A 61 9.15 5.21 -13.95
N GLY A 62 9.26 6.36 -14.62
CA GLY A 62 10.23 7.40 -14.24
C GLY A 62 10.06 7.85 -12.79
N LYS A 63 8.81 8.06 -12.36
CA LYS A 63 8.47 8.44 -10.99
C LYS A 63 8.65 7.28 -10.03
N LEU A 64 8.18 6.09 -10.40
CA LEU A 64 8.26 4.91 -9.57
C LEU A 64 9.70 4.58 -9.20
N ARG A 65 10.62 4.59 -10.19
CA ARG A 65 12.06 4.33 -9.98
C ARG A 65 12.72 5.37 -9.08
N PHE A 66 12.23 6.60 -9.06
CA PHE A 66 12.71 7.64 -8.16
C PHE A 66 12.13 7.50 -6.74
N VAL A 67 10.81 7.37 -6.64
CA VAL A 67 10.06 7.53 -5.37
C VAL A 67 10.14 6.26 -4.52
N LEU A 68 9.87 5.08 -5.10
CA LEU A 68 9.77 3.82 -4.35
C LEU A 68 11.01 3.53 -3.49
N PRO A 69 12.26 3.56 -4.00
CA PRO A 69 13.42 3.28 -3.16
C PRO A 69 13.60 4.29 -2.01
N ARG A 70 13.20 5.55 -2.20
CA ARG A 70 13.29 6.60 -1.16
C ARG A 70 12.24 6.42 -0.07
N VAL A 71 11.01 6.08 -0.45
CA VAL A 71 9.93 5.73 0.49
C VAL A 71 10.33 4.52 1.34
N LEU A 72 10.82 3.44 0.70
CA LEU A 72 11.26 2.25 1.41
C LEU A 72 12.37 2.58 2.41
N ALA A 73 13.40 3.32 1.99
CA ALA A 73 14.50 3.73 2.86
C ALA A 73 14.04 4.60 4.03
N HIS A 74 13.19 5.60 3.78
CA HIS A 74 12.70 6.53 4.80
C HIS A 74 11.93 5.81 5.91
N PHE A 75 10.96 4.96 5.56
CA PHE A 75 10.16 4.25 6.55
C PHE A 75 10.92 3.11 7.21
N GLN A 76 11.83 2.43 6.48
CA GLN A 76 12.72 1.44 7.10
C GLN A 76 13.61 2.09 8.18
N GLN A 77 14.14 3.30 7.94
CA GLN A 77 14.92 4.04 8.95
C GLN A 77 14.09 4.41 10.19
N GLN A 78 12.78 4.59 10.04
CA GLN A 78 11.86 4.82 11.15
C GLN A 78 11.39 3.53 11.83
N GLY A 79 11.87 2.35 11.39
CA GLY A 79 11.52 1.07 11.99
C GLY A 79 10.24 0.43 11.46
N TYR A 80 9.69 0.92 10.36
CA TYR A 80 8.55 0.29 9.70
C TYR A 80 8.97 -1.02 9.02
N ARG A 81 7.98 -1.90 8.86
CA ARG A 81 8.08 -3.11 8.03
C ARG A 81 7.06 -3.02 6.91
N PHE A 82 7.44 -3.56 5.76
CA PHE A 82 6.58 -3.67 4.60
C PHE A 82 6.05 -5.10 4.53
N GLU A 83 4.75 -5.25 4.68
CA GLU A 83 4.08 -6.54 4.69
C GLU A 83 3.35 -6.76 3.36
N ALA A 84 3.32 -8.02 2.92
CA ALA A 84 2.44 -8.40 1.81
C ALA A 84 0.98 -8.36 2.27
N LEU A 85 0.07 -7.95 1.39
CA LEU A 85 -1.37 -8.00 1.64
C LEU A 85 -1.84 -9.46 1.63
N ARG A 86 -1.77 -10.13 2.79
CA ARG A 86 -2.24 -11.50 2.97
C ARG A 86 -3.59 -11.52 3.68
N GLU A 87 -4.40 -12.55 3.42
CA GLU A 87 -5.71 -12.70 4.06
C GLU A 87 -5.60 -12.75 5.59
N GLU A 88 -4.52 -13.31 6.13
CA GLU A 88 -4.32 -13.43 7.58
C GLU A 88 -4.19 -12.08 8.30
N LEU A 89 -3.76 -11.02 7.60
CA LEU A 89 -3.68 -9.67 8.16
C LEU A 89 -5.06 -9.04 8.35
N PHE A 90 -6.06 -9.51 7.59
CA PHE A 90 -7.41 -8.93 7.54
C PHE A 90 -8.49 -9.85 8.11
N SER A 91 -8.14 -11.10 8.46
CA SER A 91 -9.06 -12.08 9.06
C SER A 91 -9.06 -12.08 10.60
N LEU A 92 -8.26 -11.22 11.23
CA LEU A 92 -8.24 -11.09 12.68
C LEU A 92 -9.49 -10.35 13.17
N ALA A 93 -10.33 -11.04 13.92
CA ALA A 93 -11.35 -10.40 14.75
C ALA A 93 -10.65 -9.42 15.74
N PRO A 94 -11.30 -8.30 16.11
CA PRO A 94 -10.72 -7.37 17.07
C PRO A 94 -10.32 -8.11 18.36
N GLY A 95 -9.03 -8.07 18.71
CA GLY A 95 -8.48 -8.64 19.94
C GLY A 95 -7.60 -9.89 19.81
N GLN A 96 -7.33 -10.40 18.62
CA GLN A 96 -6.37 -11.51 18.43
C GLN A 96 -5.10 -11.02 17.74
N THR A 97 -4.00 -10.95 18.50
CA THR A 97 -2.65 -10.71 17.95
C THR A 97 -2.00 -12.06 17.69
N THR A 98 -1.72 -12.40 16.44
CA THR A 98 -0.76 -13.47 16.13
C THR A 98 0.60 -12.81 15.91
N ALA A 99 1.53 -13.00 16.85
CA ALA A 99 2.92 -12.71 16.59
C ALA A 99 3.39 -13.66 15.47
N PRO A 100 4.05 -13.16 14.40
CA PRO A 100 4.54 -14.04 13.36
C PRO A 100 5.63 -14.95 13.96
N SER A 101 5.35 -16.26 14.02
CA SER A 101 6.36 -17.25 14.39
C SER A 101 7.35 -17.36 13.24
N TYR A 102 8.48 -16.67 13.35
CA TYR A 102 9.59 -16.87 12.43
C TYR A 102 10.20 -18.24 12.74
N ARG A 103 9.89 -19.26 11.92
CA ARG A 103 10.70 -20.48 11.91
C ARG A 103 12.07 -20.09 11.39
N GLN A 104 13.05 -20.02 12.29
CA GLN A 104 14.44 -20.16 11.92
C GLN A 104 14.62 -21.59 11.40
N SER A 105 14.73 -21.76 10.09
CA SER A 105 15.40 -22.92 9.53
C SER A 105 16.88 -22.60 9.43
N ALA A 106 17.66 -23.37 10.19
CA ALA A 106 19.12 -23.46 10.09
C ALA A 106 19.57 -23.96 8.71
#